data_AF-A0A413WLT7-F1
#
_entry.id   AF-A0A413WLT7-F1
#
_cell.length_a   1.000
_cell.length_b   1.000
_cell.length_c   1.000
_cell.angle_alpha   90.00
_cell.angle_beta   90.00
_cell.angle_gamma   90.00
#
_symmetry.space_group_name_H-M   'P 1'
#
loop_
_entity.id
_entity.type
_entity.pdbx_description
1 polymer ?
#
loop_
_entity_poly.entity_id
_entity_poly.type
_entity_poly.pdbx_seq_one_letter_code
_entity_poly.pdbx_strand_id
1 'polypeptide(L)'
;MNYRIKGMILGLALLLVSIPAEAAQSTDEFVKQLQRSYVNGYTYDDHMLIQLNTSKPLEVVSIFKREEDYWNDYMIYVHELHQGEWKQSYQRSIEDRSNLMFVTKGRMGATDKVVLGSFEGSGGFMDAFLIGSPNGRDIRLMQQKTGLFQGGAIILDGTLFYSSAGIAHQKYRVTNGKVVSNGRTAGRDDRFISGNPNIWIGLTKSGSRSVYTGKKTIYAKVGDRIGIGRQGLSDSRGYGYRLMSYGSFMLDDNPNRYGFIAKRKGTTVFSLEPEAYGDAVEIKIIVR
;
A
#
# COMPACT_ATOMS: atom_id res chain seq x y z
N MET A 1 -52.70 -45.72 4.14
CA MET A 1 -52.29 -44.86 5.27
C MET A 1 -50.76 -44.84 5.28
N ASN A 2 -50.10 -43.84 4.67
CA ASN A 2 -49.59 -42.59 5.30
C ASN A 2 -48.83 -42.89 6.61
N TYR A 3 -47.54 -42.61 6.82
CA TYR A 3 -46.67 -41.45 6.54
C TYR A 3 -45.20 -41.93 6.29
N ARG A 4 -44.44 -41.53 5.27
CA ARG A 4 -43.69 -40.28 4.99
C ARG A 4 -42.60 -39.81 6.00
N ILE A 5 -41.33 -40.08 5.63
CA ILE A 5 -40.10 -39.25 5.54
C ILE A 5 -39.66 -38.41 6.78
N LYS A 6 -38.36 -38.51 7.12
CA LYS A 6 -37.31 -37.45 7.25
C LYS A 6 -36.30 -37.88 8.34
N GLY A 7 -35.05 -38.22 8.03
CA GLY A 7 -34.08 -37.39 7.30
C GLY A 7 -33.48 -36.37 8.27
N MET A 8 -32.67 -36.83 9.23
CA MET A 8 -31.99 -35.96 10.19
C MET A 8 -30.63 -35.54 9.61
N ILE A 9 -30.63 -34.44 8.88
CA ILE A 9 -29.41 -33.71 8.52
C ILE A 9 -28.97 -32.99 9.80
N LEU A 10 -27.87 -33.46 10.38
CA LEU A 10 -27.19 -32.79 11.49
C LEU A 10 -26.50 -31.55 10.92
N GLY A 11 -27.21 -30.42 10.90
CA GLY A 11 -26.67 -29.13 10.50
C GLY A 11 -25.68 -28.65 11.55
N LEU A 12 -24.40 -28.61 11.19
CA LEU A 12 -23.36 -27.91 11.92
C LEU A 12 -23.72 -26.41 11.91
N ALA A 13 -24.25 -25.90 13.02
CA ALA A 13 -24.46 -24.48 13.19
C ALA A 13 -23.08 -23.81 13.27
N LEU A 14 -22.69 -23.12 12.20
CA LEU A 14 -21.62 -22.12 12.29
C LEU A 14 -22.08 -21.07 13.31
N LEU A 15 -21.46 -21.08 14.49
CA LEU A 15 -21.53 -19.98 15.44
C LEU A 15 -20.80 -18.79 14.80
N LEU A 16 -21.54 -18.01 14.02
CA LEU A 16 -21.19 -16.61 13.77
C LEU A 16 -21.25 -15.92 15.13
N VAL A 17 -20.09 -15.65 15.72
CA VAL A 17 -20.00 -14.79 16.91
C VAL A 17 -20.39 -13.38 16.45
N SER A 18 -21.67 -13.08 16.56
CA SER A 18 -22.21 -11.74 16.38
C SER A 18 -21.75 -10.88 17.55
N ILE A 19 -20.94 -9.86 17.25
CA ILE A 19 -20.73 -8.73 18.17
C ILE A 19 -22.13 -8.18 18.51
N PRO A 20 -22.51 -8.00 19.79
CA PRO A 20 -23.85 -7.58 20.16
C PRO A 20 -24.20 -6.23 19.52
N ALA A 21 -25.37 -6.20 18.88
CA ALA A 21 -25.94 -5.02 18.24
C ALA A 21 -26.42 -4.02 19.32
N GLU A 22 -25.56 -3.08 19.67
CA GLU A 22 -25.92 -1.90 20.45
C GLU A 22 -26.33 -0.76 19.50
N ALA A 23 -27.47 -0.12 19.81
CA ALA A 23 -28.08 0.92 18.98
C ALA A 23 -27.15 2.14 18.81
N ALA A 24 -27.02 2.60 17.55
CA ALA A 24 -26.33 3.81 17.12
C ALA A 24 -24.99 4.08 17.84
N GLN A 25 -24.10 3.08 17.83
CA GLN A 25 -22.72 3.30 18.24
C GLN A 25 -22.07 4.34 17.33
N SER A 26 -21.54 5.40 17.94
CA SER A 26 -20.66 6.33 17.23
C SER A 26 -19.49 5.56 16.60
N THR A 27 -18.92 6.06 15.49
CA THR A 27 -17.74 5.44 14.88
C THR A 27 -16.61 5.24 15.89
N ASP A 28 -16.44 6.17 16.83
CA ASP A 28 -15.41 6.11 17.87
C ASP A 28 -15.66 4.98 18.88
N GLU A 29 -16.90 4.78 19.31
CA GLU A 29 -17.27 3.67 20.20
C GLU A 29 -17.08 2.34 19.52
N PHE A 30 -17.52 2.23 18.27
CA PHE A 30 -17.33 1.01 17.47
C PHE A 30 -15.85 0.67 17.30
N VAL A 31 -15.00 1.65 16.98
CA VAL A 31 -13.55 1.45 16.87
C VAL A 31 -12.95 1.02 18.22
N LYS A 32 -13.36 1.62 19.35
CA LYS A 32 -12.89 1.20 20.68
C LYS A 32 -13.28 -0.24 21.01
N GLN A 33 -14.48 -0.68 20.60
CA GLN A 33 -14.91 -2.06 20.76
C GLN A 33 -14.10 -3.00 19.86
N LEU A 34 -13.88 -2.60 18.60
CA LEU A 34 -13.09 -3.35 17.63
C LEU A 34 -11.66 -3.57 18.14
N GLN A 35 -11.03 -2.56 18.72
CA GLN A 35 -9.69 -2.63 19.31
C GLN A 35 -9.55 -3.63 20.46
N ARG A 36 -10.67 -4.02 21.09
CA ARG A 36 -10.72 -5.01 22.18
C ARG A 36 -11.24 -6.37 21.71
N SER A 37 -11.59 -6.48 20.44
CA SER A 37 -12.25 -7.67 19.92
C SER A 37 -11.26 -8.80 19.60
N TYR A 38 -11.74 -10.01 19.78
CA TYR A 38 -11.07 -11.26 19.44
C TYR A 38 -12.05 -12.10 18.63
N VAL A 39 -11.66 -12.51 17.43
CA VAL A 39 -12.53 -13.20 16.48
C VAL A 39 -11.79 -14.43 15.94
N ASN A 40 -12.28 -15.63 16.26
CA ASN A 40 -11.78 -16.90 15.71
C ASN A 40 -10.26 -17.12 15.80
N GLY A 41 -9.62 -16.74 16.91
CA GLY A 41 -8.16 -16.83 17.02
C GLY A 41 -7.41 -15.56 16.67
N TYR A 42 -8.06 -14.58 16.05
CA TYR A 42 -7.42 -13.35 15.60
C TYR A 42 -7.68 -12.20 16.58
N THR A 43 -6.62 -11.46 16.90
CA THR A 43 -6.68 -10.21 17.66
C THR A 43 -6.66 -9.02 16.72
N TYR A 44 -7.27 -7.91 17.14
CA TYR A 44 -7.16 -6.64 16.42
C TYR A 44 -5.68 -6.23 16.23
N ASP A 45 -5.36 -5.68 15.06
CA ASP A 45 -4.01 -5.16 14.72
C ASP A 45 -4.08 -3.67 14.35
N ASP A 46 -4.82 -3.31 13.30
CA ASP A 46 -4.94 -1.92 12.83
C ASP A 46 -6.30 -1.63 12.16
N HIS A 47 -6.65 -0.35 12.00
CA HIS A 47 -7.81 0.07 11.21
C HIS A 47 -7.62 1.38 10.46
N MET A 48 -8.48 1.62 9.49
CA MET A 48 -8.55 2.86 8.74
C MET A 48 -10.00 3.23 8.45
N LEU A 49 -10.34 4.50 8.72
CA LEU A 49 -11.58 5.12 8.26
C LEU A 49 -11.41 5.63 6.82
N ILE A 50 -12.32 5.21 5.94
CA ILE A 50 -12.24 5.50 4.51
C ILE A 50 -13.63 5.44 3.87
N GLN A 51 -13.87 6.19 2.79
CA GLN A 51 -15.13 6.19 2.04
C GLN A 51 -15.09 5.19 0.86
N LEU A 52 -15.26 3.88 1.12
CA LEU A 52 -15.11 2.83 0.10
C LEU A 52 -16.30 2.74 -0.87
N ASN A 53 -17.50 3.02 -0.39
CA ASN A 53 -18.73 3.08 -1.16
C ASN A 53 -19.44 4.44 -0.93
N THR A 54 -20.73 4.58 -1.24
CA THR A 54 -21.50 5.83 -1.07
C THR A 54 -22.21 5.96 0.29
N SER A 55 -22.04 4.99 1.19
CA SER A 55 -22.63 4.97 2.53
C SER A 55 -22.08 6.09 3.40
N LYS A 56 -22.82 6.46 4.45
CA LYS A 56 -22.32 7.36 5.50
C LYS A 56 -22.71 6.77 6.84
N PRO A 57 -21.87 6.90 7.89
CA PRO A 57 -20.51 7.46 7.95
C PRO A 57 -19.45 6.65 7.17
N LEU A 58 -18.19 7.08 7.25
CA LEU A 58 -17.04 6.36 6.68
C LEU A 58 -17.01 4.91 7.17
N GLU A 59 -16.64 4.00 6.29
CA GLU A 59 -16.44 2.58 6.62
C GLU A 59 -15.18 2.37 7.45
N VAL A 60 -15.20 1.36 8.32
CA VAL A 60 -14.03 0.91 9.09
C VAL A 60 -13.41 -0.30 8.41
N VAL A 61 -12.27 -0.11 7.76
CA VAL A 61 -11.44 -1.22 7.27
C VAL A 61 -10.50 -1.62 8.39
N SER A 62 -10.45 -2.89 8.74
CA SER A 62 -9.67 -3.39 9.88
C SER A 62 -8.87 -4.61 9.51
N ILE A 63 -7.70 -4.72 10.14
CA ILE A 63 -6.78 -5.84 10.08
C ILE A 63 -6.82 -6.52 11.44
N PHE A 64 -7.01 -7.83 11.41
CA PHE A 64 -6.89 -8.71 12.55
C PHE A 64 -5.77 -9.70 12.24
N LYS A 65 -5.00 -10.06 13.26
CA LYS A 65 -3.80 -10.87 13.17
C LYS A 65 -3.91 -12.08 14.08
N ARG A 66 -3.45 -13.24 13.62
CA ARG A 66 -3.16 -14.41 14.42
C ARG A 66 -1.68 -14.73 14.25
N GLU A 67 -0.95 -14.74 15.35
CA GLU A 67 0.49 -15.02 15.37
C GLU A 67 0.72 -16.53 15.42
N GLU A 68 1.56 -17.03 14.52
CA GLU A 68 2.06 -18.40 14.51
C GLU A 68 3.60 -18.37 14.63
N ASP A 69 4.23 -19.51 14.90
CA ASP A 69 5.68 -19.57 15.21
C ASP A 69 6.59 -19.02 14.10
N TYR A 70 6.17 -19.11 12.83
CA TYR A 70 6.99 -18.76 11.67
C TYR A 70 6.31 -17.81 10.67
N TRP A 71 5.02 -17.54 10.84
CA TRP A 71 4.23 -16.67 9.98
C TRP A 71 3.06 -16.08 10.77
N ASN A 72 2.31 -15.19 10.14
CA ASN A 72 1.06 -14.69 10.70
C ASN A 72 -0.06 -14.91 9.69
N ASP A 73 -1.24 -15.19 10.20
CA ASP A 73 -2.47 -15.14 9.43
C ASP A 73 -3.17 -13.81 9.69
N TYR A 74 -3.80 -13.28 8.65
CA TYR A 74 -4.53 -12.03 8.73
C TYR A 74 -5.97 -12.16 8.24
N MET A 75 -6.86 -11.47 8.93
CA MET A 75 -8.23 -11.25 8.53
C MET A 75 -8.45 -9.76 8.25
N ILE A 76 -8.86 -9.45 7.03
CA ILE A 76 -9.30 -8.11 6.66
C ILE A 76 -10.82 -8.08 6.73
N TYR A 77 -11.36 -7.12 7.48
CA TYR A 77 -12.81 -6.85 7.53
C TYR A 77 -13.11 -5.42 7.08
N VAL A 78 -14.26 -5.22 6.46
CA VAL A 78 -14.85 -3.89 6.28
C VAL A 78 -16.20 -3.85 6.97
N HIS A 79 -16.39 -2.83 7.80
CA HIS A 79 -17.62 -2.59 8.55
C HIS A 79 -18.32 -1.33 8.05
N GLU A 80 -19.62 -1.45 7.83
CA GLU A 80 -20.51 -0.38 7.38
C GLU A 80 -21.62 -0.16 8.40
N LEU A 81 -21.93 1.11 8.71
CA LEU A 81 -23.09 1.42 9.54
C LEU A 81 -24.35 1.37 8.68
N HIS A 82 -25.24 0.42 8.98
CA HIS A 82 -26.52 0.25 8.30
C HIS A 82 -27.65 0.28 9.32
N GLN A 83 -28.58 1.23 9.18
CA GLN A 83 -29.75 1.37 10.05
C GLN A 83 -29.38 1.46 11.55
N GLY A 84 -28.25 2.12 11.87
CA GLY A 84 -27.79 2.30 13.25
C GLY A 84 -26.97 1.13 13.82
N GLU A 85 -26.69 0.10 13.02
CA GLU A 85 -25.89 -1.06 13.42
C GLU A 85 -24.66 -1.20 12.52
N TRP A 86 -23.49 -1.45 13.10
CA TRP A 86 -22.29 -1.77 12.34
C TRP A 86 -22.34 -3.21 11.83
N LYS A 87 -22.29 -3.38 10.51
CA LYS A 87 -22.34 -4.69 9.84
C LYS A 87 -21.05 -4.93 9.08
N GLN A 88 -20.55 -6.17 9.17
CA GLN A 88 -19.45 -6.61 8.33
C GLN A 88 -19.95 -6.81 6.90
N SER A 89 -19.44 -6.02 5.95
CA SER A 89 -19.83 -6.10 4.53
C SER A 89 -18.80 -6.79 3.65
N TYR A 90 -17.58 -6.95 4.15
CA TYR A 90 -16.50 -7.64 3.45
C TYR A 90 -15.58 -8.36 4.44
N GLN A 91 -15.07 -9.51 4.01
CA GLN A 91 -14.06 -10.30 4.71
C GLN A 91 -13.06 -10.90 3.71
N ARG A 92 -11.79 -10.98 4.09
CA ARG A 92 -10.76 -11.72 3.34
C ARG A 92 -9.69 -12.28 4.26
N SER A 93 -9.35 -13.56 4.09
CA SER A 93 -8.18 -14.18 4.69
C SER A 93 -6.93 -14.02 3.84
N ILE A 94 -5.82 -13.82 4.53
CA ILE A 94 -4.48 -13.78 3.99
C ILE A 94 -3.61 -14.59 4.95
N GLU A 95 -3.25 -15.79 4.52
CA GLU A 95 -2.51 -16.77 5.32
C GLU A 95 -1.02 -16.73 4.99
N ASP A 96 -0.21 -17.24 5.91
CA ASP A 96 1.24 -17.40 5.76
C ASP A 96 1.92 -16.10 5.32
N ARG A 97 1.72 -15.00 6.07
CA ARG A 97 2.34 -13.70 5.78
C ARG A 97 3.16 -13.16 6.93
N SER A 98 4.26 -12.50 6.60
CA SER A 98 5.16 -11.87 7.59
C SER A 98 4.56 -10.63 8.25
N ASN A 99 4.00 -9.70 7.47
CA ASN A 99 3.48 -8.43 7.96
C ASN A 99 2.50 -7.82 6.96
N LEU A 100 1.22 -7.65 7.33
CA LEU A 100 0.20 -6.97 6.53
C LEU A 100 -0.07 -5.58 7.09
N MET A 101 -0.09 -4.56 6.23
CA MET A 101 -0.37 -3.18 6.65
C MET A 101 -1.14 -2.39 5.58
N PHE A 102 -1.73 -1.27 5.99
CA PHE A 102 -2.26 -0.28 5.06
C PHE A 102 -1.11 0.44 4.34
N VAL A 103 -1.05 0.34 3.01
CA VAL A 103 0.01 0.94 2.20
C VAL A 103 -0.40 2.31 1.67
N THR A 104 -1.60 2.44 1.13
CA THR A 104 -2.10 3.71 0.59
C THR A 104 -3.61 3.72 0.54
N LYS A 105 -4.20 4.91 0.59
CA LYS A 105 -5.59 5.14 0.22
C LYS A 105 -5.72 6.36 -0.67
N GLY A 106 -6.79 6.39 -1.45
CA GLY A 106 -7.14 7.57 -2.22
C GLY A 106 -8.32 7.35 -3.14
N ARG A 107 -8.84 8.45 -3.66
CA ARG A 107 -9.96 8.44 -4.60
C ARG A 107 -9.54 7.84 -5.93
N MET A 108 -10.26 6.81 -6.38
CA MET A 108 -10.15 6.25 -7.73
C MET A 108 -11.56 6.06 -8.29
N GLY A 109 -11.92 6.90 -9.26
CA GLY A 109 -13.29 7.00 -9.75
C GLY A 109 -14.22 7.70 -8.75
N ALA A 110 -15.39 7.13 -8.49
CA ALA A 110 -16.42 7.77 -7.68
C ALA A 110 -16.11 7.77 -6.17
N THR A 111 -15.46 6.72 -5.66
CA THR A 111 -15.21 6.49 -4.23
C THR A 111 -13.74 6.23 -3.94
N ASP A 112 -13.35 6.25 -2.66
CA ASP A 112 -12.00 5.91 -2.25
C ASP A 112 -11.73 4.42 -2.40
N LYS A 113 -10.44 4.09 -2.45
CA LYS A 113 -9.91 2.74 -2.43
C LYS A 113 -8.76 2.69 -1.45
N VAL A 114 -8.51 1.51 -0.91
CA VAL A 114 -7.37 1.23 -0.03
C VAL A 114 -6.54 0.10 -0.61
N VAL A 115 -5.23 0.22 -0.51
CA VAL A 115 -4.30 -0.87 -0.77
C VAL A 115 -3.75 -1.32 0.56
N LEU A 116 -3.93 -2.60 0.85
CA LEU A 116 -3.16 -3.29 1.88
C LEU A 116 -2.01 -4.03 1.22
N GLY A 117 -0.89 -4.18 1.92
CA GLY A 117 0.29 -4.84 1.40
C GLY A 117 0.94 -5.73 2.44
N SER A 118 1.40 -6.90 2.01
CA SER A 118 2.25 -7.78 2.80
C SER A 118 3.67 -7.83 2.25
N PHE A 119 4.68 -7.78 3.11
CA PHE A 119 6.08 -7.58 2.72
C PHE A 119 7.00 -8.72 3.18
N GLU A 120 7.60 -9.43 2.22
CA GLU A 120 8.40 -10.62 2.52
C GLU A 120 9.81 -10.60 1.93
N GLY A 121 10.69 -11.33 2.60
CA GLY A 121 12.07 -11.55 2.19
C GLY A 121 12.95 -10.30 2.27
N SER A 122 14.27 -10.50 2.12
CA SER A 122 15.27 -9.43 2.14
C SER A 122 15.16 -8.46 0.95
N GLY A 123 14.44 -8.85 -0.11
CA GLY A 123 14.14 -8.01 -1.26
C GLY A 123 12.93 -7.08 -1.07
N GLY A 124 12.21 -7.17 0.06
CA GLY A 124 11.00 -6.38 0.30
C GLY A 124 9.93 -6.64 -0.75
N PHE A 125 9.65 -7.91 -1.04
CA PHE A 125 8.64 -8.29 -2.02
C PHE A 125 7.26 -8.01 -1.47
N MET A 126 6.50 -7.16 -2.16
CA MET A 126 5.16 -6.77 -1.75
C MET A 126 4.10 -7.57 -2.53
N ASP A 127 3.21 -8.23 -1.81
CA ASP A 127 1.89 -8.61 -2.31
C ASP A 127 0.91 -7.48 -1.94
N ALA A 128 0.12 -6.99 -2.88
CA ALA A 128 -0.80 -5.89 -2.68
C ALA A 128 -2.25 -6.25 -3.03
N PHE A 129 -3.16 -5.79 -2.19
CA PHE A 129 -4.60 -6.05 -2.24
C PHE A 129 -5.35 -4.72 -2.31
N LEU A 130 -5.84 -4.37 -3.51
CA LEU A 130 -6.67 -3.18 -3.71
C LEU A 130 -8.13 -3.53 -3.36
N ILE A 131 -8.66 -2.91 -2.32
CA ILE A 131 -10.04 -3.09 -1.86
C ILE A 131 -10.85 -1.81 -2.12
N GLY A 132 -12.10 -2.01 -2.53
CA GLY A 132 -13.13 -0.98 -2.47
C GLY A 132 -14.29 -1.29 -3.41
N SER A 133 -15.06 -0.26 -3.76
CA SER A 133 -16.28 -0.47 -4.53
C SER A 133 -16.14 -0.19 -6.04
N PRO A 134 -16.55 -1.12 -6.92
CA PRO A 134 -16.57 -0.92 -8.37
C PRO A 134 -17.76 -0.07 -8.83
N ASN A 135 -18.88 -0.13 -8.10
CA ASN A 135 -20.18 0.45 -8.45
C ASN A 135 -20.64 1.50 -7.43
N GLY A 136 -19.80 1.80 -6.44
CA GLY A 136 -20.13 2.69 -5.32
C GLY A 136 -21.04 2.06 -4.27
N ARG A 137 -21.32 0.75 -4.33
CA ARG A 137 -22.14 0.02 -3.36
C ARG A 137 -21.40 -1.17 -2.77
N ASP A 138 -21.06 -2.15 -3.60
CA ASP A 138 -20.51 -3.42 -3.11
C ASP A 138 -19.01 -3.29 -2.87
N ILE A 139 -18.53 -3.69 -1.69
CA ILE A 139 -17.10 -3.67 -1.37
C ILE A 139 -16.49 -5.02 -1.74
N ARG A 140 -15.37 -5.00 -2.48
CA ARG A 140 -14.67 -6.22 -2.90
C ARG A 140 -13.17 -6.01 -3.08
N LEU A 141 -12.44 -7.11 -3.21
CA LEU A 141 -11.11 -7.09 -3.81
C LEU A 141 -11.24 -6.69 -5.29
N MET A 142 -10.67 -5.55 -5.66
CA MET A 142 -10.68 -5.04 -7.03
C MET A 142 -9.46 -5.48 -7.84
N GLN A 143 -8.31 -5.66 -7.19
CA GLN A 143 -7.09 -6.14 -7.82
C GLN A 143 -6.15 -6.75 -6.77
N GLN A 144 -5.43 -7.80 -7.15
CA GLN A 144 -4.29 -8.33 -6.40
C GLN A 144 -3.05 -8.31 -7.30
N LYS A 145 -1.90 -7.94 -6.72
CA LYS A 145 -0.58 -8.06 -7.33
C LYS A 145 0.33 -8.78 -6.36
N THR A 146 1.20 -9.65 -6.86
CA THR A 146 2.08 -10.45 -6.03
C THR A 146 3.54 -10.31 -6.46
N GLY A 147 4.46 -10.50 -5.51
CA GLY A 147 5.90 -10.55 -5.78
C GLY A 147 6.48 -9.26 -6.34
N LEU A 148 5.98 -8.09 -5.93
CA LEU A 148 6.52 -6.81 -6.37
C LEU A 148 7.85 -6.53 -5.65
N PHE A 149 8.99 -6.68 -6.35
CA PHE A 149 10.32 -6.46 -5.77
C PHE A 149 10.53 -5.03 -5.26
N GLN A 150 10.98 -4.88 -4.01
CA GLN A 150 11.02 -3.60 -3.28
C GLN A 150 9.72 -2.82 -3.46
N GLY A 151 8.62 -3.56 -3.40
CA GLY A 151 7.34 -3.13 -3.93
C GLY A 151 6.75 -1.98 -3.13
N GLY A 152 6.10 -1.07 -3.83
CA GLY A 152 5.33 0.00 -3.24
C GLY A 152 4.05 0.25 -4.02
N ALA A 153 3.05 0.83 -3.36
CA ALA A 153 1.81 1.26 -4.00
C ALA A 153 1.46 2.68 -3.55
N ILE A 154 0.97 3.50 -4.48
CA ILE A 154 0.48 4.84 -4.15
C ILE A 154 -0.71 5.19 -5.03
N ILE A 155 -1.78 5.72 -4.43
CA ILE A 155 -2.95 6.25 -5.15
C ILE A 155 -2.82 7.77 -5.22
N LEU A 156 -2.68 8.31 -6.42
CA LEU A 156 -2.51 9.75 -6.68
C LEU A 156 -3.33 10.16 -7.90
N ASP A 157 -4.08 11.25 -7.78
CA ASP A 157 -4.88 11.86 -8.86
C ASP A 157 -5.69 10.81 -9.65
N GLY A 158 -6.40 9.94 -8.93
CA GLY A 158 -7.25 8.91 -9.53
C GLY A 158 -6.51 7.69 -10.11
N THR A 159 -5.19 7.63 -9.98
CA THR A 159 -4.34 6.58 -10.53
C THR A 159 -3.59 5.84 -9.42
N LEU A 160 -3.66 4.50 -9.45
CA LEU A 160 -2.83 3.62 -8.64
C LEU A 160 -1.53 3.34 -9.37
N PHE A 161 -0.40 3.65 -8.73
CA PHE A 161 0.93 3.28 -9.20
C PHE A 161 1.46 2.15 -8.34
N TYR A 162 1.95 1.09 -8.98
CA TYR A 162 2.85 0.13 -8.35
C TYR A 162 4.28 0.46 -8.75
N SER A 163 5.15 0.53 -7.76
CA SER A 163 6.55 0.94 -7.92
C SER A 163 7.50 -0.05 -7.25
N SER A 164 8.77 0.07 -7.62
CA SER A 164 9.91 -0.49 -6.91
C SER A 164 10.71 0.71 -6.41
N ALA A 165 10.67 0.96 -5.10
CA ALA A 165 11.06 2.24 -4.52
C ALA A 165 10.44 3.44 -5.30
N GLY A 166 11.26 4.38 -5.77
CA GLY A 166 10.85 5.57 -6.52
C GLY A 166 10.53 5.36 -8.03
N ILE A 167 10.56 4.13 -8.54
CA ILE A 167 10.34 3.84 -9.97
C ILE A 167 8.97 3.24 -10.20
N ALA A 168 8.11 3.94 -10.94
CA ALA A 168 6.80 3.43 -11.32
C ALA A 168 6.94 2.33 -12.40
N HIS A 169 6.38 1.15 -12.14
CA HIS A 169 6.37 0.02 -13.07
C HIS A 169 5.01 -0.19 -13.75
N GLN A 170 3.93 0.06 -13.00
CA GLN A 170 2.58 -0.11 -13.51
C GLN A 170 1.70 1.02 -13.01
N LYS A 171 0.75 1.46 -13.83
CA LYS A 171 -0.27 2.44 -13.44
C LYS A 171 -1.65 2.00 -13.88
N TYR A 172 -2.62 2.13 -12.98
CA TYR A 172 -3.99 1.67 -13.17
C TYR A 172 -4.98 2.75 -12.76
N ARG A 173 -6.16 2.73 -13.37
CA ARG A 173 -7.30 3.56 -12.99
C ARG A 173 -8.56 2.71 -12.92
N VAL A 174 -9.61 3.24 -12.28
CA VAL A 174 -10.93 2.62 -12.34
C VAL A 174 -11.71 3.22 -13.51
N THR A 175 -12.23 2.38 -14.40
CA THR A 175 -13.11 2.76 -15.50
C THR A 175 -14.24 1.75 -15.59
N ASN A 176 -15.49 2.22 -15.59
CA ASN A 176 -16.69 1.36 -15.59
C ASN A 176 -16.64 0.24 -14.53
N GLY A 177 -16.20 0.60 -13.32
CA GLY A 177 -16.08 -0.32 -12.19
C GLY A 177 -14.99 -1.38 -12.30
N LYS A 178 -14.11 -1.30 -13.30
CA LYS A 178 -12.97 -2.21 -13.50
C LYS A 178 -11.66 -1.48 -13.33
N VAL A 179 -10.68 -2.17 -12.76
CA VAL A 179 -9.28 -1.69 -12.70
C VAL A 179 -8.65 -1.98 -14.05
N VAL A 180 -8.28 -0.92 -14.77
CA VAL A 180 -7.71 -1.00 -16.12
C VAL A 180 -6.35 -0.32 -16.16
N SER A 181 -5.45 -0.82 -17.00
CA SER A 181 -4.16 -0.18 -17.23
C SER A 181 -4.36 1.26 -17.69
N ASN A 182 -3.59 2.19 -17.12
CA ASN A 182 -3.54 3.60 -17.49
C ASN A 182 -2.32 3.90 -18.39
N GLY A 183 -1.91 2.92 -19.19
CA GLY A 183 -0.77 3.02 -20.11
C GLY A 183 0.57 2.61 -19.48
N ARG A 184 1.65 2.74 -20.27
CA ARG A 184 3.02 2.46 -19.81
C ARG A 184 3.51 3.56 -18.89
N THR A 185 4.25 3.18 -17.85
CA THR A 185 4.95 4.14 -17.00
C THR A 185 6.20 4.68 -17.69
N ALA A 186 6.60 5.90 -17.33
CA ALA A 186 7.82 6.54 -17.81
C ALA A 186 8.47 7.38 -16.71
N GLY A 187 9.65 7.94 -16.95
CA GLY A 187 10.37 8.78 -15.98
C GLY A 187 9.62 10.04 -15.51
N ARG A 188 8.60 10.47 -16.25
CA ARG A 188 7.64 11.49 -15.78
C ARG A 188 6.79 10.98 -14.62
N ASP A 189 6.36 9.73 -14.66
CA ASP A 189 5.58 9.12 -13.58
C ASP A 189 6.44 8.97 -12.31
N ASP A 190 7.71 8.60 -12.44
CA ASP A 190 8.66 8.50 -11.30
C ASP A 190 8.76 9.84 -10.53
N ARG A 191 8.87 10.95 -11.26
CA ARG A 191 8.87 12.31 -10.68
C ARG A 191 7.54 12.65 -10.06
N PHE A 192 6.45 12.32 -10.74
CA PHE A 192 5.09 12.59 -10.26
C PHE A 192 4.80 11.89 -8.93
N ILE A 193 5.11 10.59 -8.82
CA ILE A 193 4.94 9.84 -7.56
C ILE A 193 5.90 10.32 -6.45
N SER A 194 7.01 10.95 -6.84
CA SER A 194 7.96 11.59 -5.91
C SER A 194 7.60 13.04 -5.54
N GLY A 195 6.47 13.56 -6.05
CA GLY A 195 6.03 14.93 -5.77
C GLY A 195 6.79 16.02 -6.54
N ASN A 196 7.26 15.69 -7.75
CA ASN A 196 8.02 16.55 -8.68
C ASN A 196 9.19 17.30 -8.01
N PRO A 197 10.16 16.59 -7.44
CA PRO A 197 11.27 17.21 -6.73
C PRO A 197 12.20 17.98 -7.69
N ASN A 198 12.78 19.08 -7.19
CA ASN A 198 13.77 19.87 -7.94
C ASN A 198 15.14 19.18 -8.01
N ILE A 199 15.46 18.35 -7.02
CA ILE A 199 16.69 17.56 -7.00
C ILE A 199 16.34 16.13 -7.42
N TRP A 200 17.01 15.65 -8.46
CA TRP A 200 16.74 14.33 -9.04
C TRP A 200 18.03 13.52 -9.19
N ILE A 201 18.04 12.33 -8.61
CA ILE A 201 19.07 11.32 -8.78
C ILE A 201 18.62 10.41 -9.93
N GLY A 202 19.18 10.65 -11.11
CA GLY A 202 18.76 10.01 -12.35
C GLY A 202 19.48 8.71 -12.67
N LEU A 203 18.72 7.71 -13.11
CA LEU A 203 19.22 6.47 -13.70
C LEU A 203 19.02 6.47 -15.22
N THR A 204 20.00 5.96 -15.96
CA THR A 204 19.90 5.69 -17.40
C THR A 204 20.37 4.28 -17.73
N LYS A 205 20.02 3.77 -18.92
CA LYS A 205 20.60 2.52 -19.43
C LYS A 205 21.82 2.80 -20.30
N SER A 206 22.91 2.12 -19.99
CA SER A 206 24.07 1.93 -20.87
C SER A 206 24.12 0.47 -21.31
N GLY A 207 23.65 0.19 -22.54
CA GLY A 207 23.35 -1.17 -22.96
C GLY A 207 22.22 -1.77 -22.13
N SER A 208 22.44 -2.97 -21.57
CA SER A 208 21.50 -3.62 -20.62
C SER A 208 21.61 -3.06 -19.20
N ARG A 209 22.73 -2.42 -18.85
CA ARG A 209 23.05 -2.02 -17.49
C ARG A 209 22.39 -0.71 -17.11
N SER A 210 21.87 -0.65 -15.89
CA SER A 210 21.46 0.62 -15.29
C SER A 210 22.70 1.35 -14.76
N VAL A 211 22.78 2.65 -14.96
CA VAL A 211 23.88 3.49 -14.46
C VAL A 211 23.34 4.78 -13.85
N TYR A 212 23.97 5.25 -12.78
CA TYR A 212 23.72 6.58 -12.24
C TYR A 212 24.32 7.64 -13.15
N THR A 213 23.50 8.63 -13.54
CA THR A 213 23.94 9.77 -14.33
C THR A 213 23.71 11.04 -13.53
N GLY A 214 24.77 11.53 -12.88
CA GLY A 214 24.69 12.76 -12.11
C GLY A 214 26.00 13.07 -11.39
N LYS A 215 25.99 14.18 -10.64
CA LYS A 215 27.14 14.60 -9.83
C LYS A 215 27.19 13.76 -8.56
N LYS A 216 28.37 13.22 -8.24
CA LYS A 216 28.63 12.56 -6.95
C LYS A 216 28.48 13.49 -5.74
N THR A 217 28.43 14.80 -5.94
CA THR A 217 28.12 15.79 -4.89
C THR A 217 26.91 16.62 -5.30
N ILE A 218 25.88 16.59 -4.46
CA ILE A 218 24.62 17.32 -4.61
C ILE A 218 24.51 18.32 -3.47
N TYR A 219 24.09 19.55 -3.79
CA TYR A 219 23.79 20.57 -2.80
C TYR A 219 22.29 20.76 -2.69
N ALA A 220 21.80 20.77 -1.46
CA ALA A 220 20.38 20.97 -1.13
C ALA A 220 20.24 22.05 -0.06
N LYS A 221 19.05 22.62 0.05
CA LYS A 221 18.61 23.48 1.15
C LYS A 221 17.64 22.70 2.05
N VAL A 222 17.53 23.11 3.31
CA VAL A 222 16.45 22.62 4.17
C VAL A 222 15.10 22.89 3.50
N GLY A 223 14.26 21.87 3.40
CA GLY A 223 12.97 21.87 2.71
C GLY A 223 13.02 21.28 1.29
N ASP A 224 14.20 21.13 0.67
CA ASP A 224 14.31 20.54 -0.65
C ASP A 224 13.87 19.07 -0.66
N ARG A 225 13.18 18.69 -1.74
CA ARG A 225 12.78 17.31 -2.02
C ARG A 225 13.78 16.68 -2.98
N ILE A 226 14.12 15.43 -2.72
CA ILE A 226 15.08 14.65 -3.49
C ILE A 226 14.38 13.37 -3.94
N GLY A 227 14.27 13.16 -5.25
CA GLY A 227 13.72 11.93 -5.83
C GLY A 227 14.77 11.12 -6.57
N ILE A 228 14.46 9.83 -6.78
CA ILE A 228 15.31 8.89 -7.49
C ILE A 228 14.46 8.13 -8.50
N GLY A 229 14.94 8.02 -9.75
CA GLY A 229 14.27 7.21 -10.77
C GLY A 229 14.84 7.46 -12.16
N ARG A 230 14.06 7.17 -13.22
CA ARG A 230 14.54 7.31 -14.59
C ARG A 230 14.92 8.76 -14.90
N GLN A 231 16.08 8.97 -15.49
CA GLN A 231 16.55 10.31 -15.84
C GLN A 231 15.69 10.93 -16.94
N GLY A 232 15.42 10.19 -18.02
CA GLY A 232 14.61 10.66 -19.14
C GLY A 232 13.12 10.62 -18.85
N LEU A 233 12.40 11.73 -19.06
CA LEU A 233 10.96 11.85 -18.77
C LEU A 233 10.09 10.88 -19.59
N SER A 234 10.53 10.53 -20.81
CA SER A 234 9.86 9.60 -21.72
C SER A 234 10.44 8.18 -21.65
N ASP A 235 11.48 7.94 -20.85
CA ASP A 235 12.06 6.60 -20.72
C ASP A 235 11.07 5.68 -20.03
N SER A 236 10.70 4.59 -20.69
CA SER A 236 9.75 3.58 -20.21
C SER A 236 10.40 2.23 -19.92
N ARG A 237 11.73 2.15 -19.98
CA ARG A 237 12.47 0.91 -19.71
C ARG A 237 12.36 0.50 -18.24
N GLY A 238 12.62 -0.78 -17.97
CA GLY A 238 12.69 -1.32 -16.62
C GLY A 238 13.99 -0.94 -15.92
N TYR A 239 13.87 -0.52 -14.66
CA TYR A 239 14.97 -0.21 -13.77
C TYR A 239 14.63 -0.75 -12.38
N GLY A 240 15.65 -1.07 -11.59
CA GLY A 240 15.58 -1.22 -10.15
C GLY A 240 16.78 -0.48 -9.55
N TYR A 241 16.82 -0.30 -8.24
CA TYR A 241 18.04 0.14 -7.57
C TYR A 241 18.00 -0.25 -6.10
N ARG A 242 19.16 -0.37 -5.47
CA ARG A 242 19.25 -0.42 -4.01
C ARG A 242 19.90 0.85 -3.50
N LEU A 243 19.34 1.42 -2.45
CA LEU A 243 19.86 2.63 -1.81
C LEU A 243 20.16 2.32 -0.36
N MET A 244 21.37 2.65 0.07
CA MET A 244 21.76 2.64 1.46
C MET A 244 22.21 4.05 1.84
N SER A 245 21.91 4.45 3.07
CA SER A 245 22.18 5.79 3.58
C SER A 245 23.08 5.67 4.81
N TYR A 246 24.19 6.40 4.82
CA TYR A 246 25.14 6.41 5.94
C TYR A 246 25.55 7.84 6.32
N GLY A 247 25.93 8.02 7.59
CA GLY A 247 26.31 9.31 8.17
C GLY A 247 25.18 9.96 8.96
N SER A 248 25.28 11.26 9.23
CA SER A 248 24.23 11.99 9.94
C SER A 248 22.98 12.07 9.06
N PHE A 249 21.86 11.54 9.55
CA PHE A 249 20.59 11.51 8.82
C PHE A 249 19.98 12.92 8.73
N MET A 250 20.22 13.60 7.61
CA MET A 250 19.71 14.94 7.31
C MET A 250 18.42 14.92 6.50
N LEU A 251 18.09 13.73 5.99
CA LEU A 251 17.00 13.45 5.09
C LEU A 251 16.01 12.53 5.78
N ASP A 252 14.74 12.89 5.73
CA ASP A 252 13.65 12.02 6.18
C ASP A 252 12.93 11.46 4.96
N ASP A 253 12.42 10.24 5.06
CA ASP A 253 11.48 9.70 4.08
C ASP A 253 10.23 10.59 4.02
N ASN A 254 9.73 10.84 2.82
CA ASN A 254 8.47 11.55 2.66
C ASN A 254 7.31 10.59 2.97
N PRO A 255 6.52 10.79 4.04
CA PRO A 255 5.48 9.84 4.43
C PRO A 255 4.35 9.73 3.40
N ASN A 256 4.26 10.68 2.46
CA ASN A 256 3.16 10.76 1.49
C ASN A 256 3.59 10.53 0.03
N ARG A 257 4.90 10.40 -0.25
CA ARG A 257 5.45 10.31 -1.61
C ARG A 257 6.75 9.53 -1.60
N TYR A 258 7.17 9.00 -2.74
CA TYR A 258 8.50 8.41 -2.83
C TYR A 258 9.60 9.49 -2.79
N GLY A 259 10.71 9.18 -2.14
CA GLY A 259 11.86 10.08 -2.02
C GLY A 259 11.97 10.77 -0.66
N PHE A 260 12.89 11.73 -0.59
CA PHE A 260 13.39 12.28 0.65
C PHE A 260 13.12 13.78 0.78
N ILE A 261 13.07 14.26 2.02
CA ILE A 261 12.99 15.69 2.35
C ILE A 261 14.22 16.07 3.18
N ALA A 262 14.96 17.10 2.76
CA ALA A 262 16.04 17.66 3.55
C ALA A 262 15.49 18.42 4.76
N LYS A 263 15.78 17.95 5.98
CA LYS A 263 15.21 18.52 7.21
C LYS A 263 16.21 19.30 8.05
N ARG A 264 17.49 18.93 7.98
CA ARG A 264 18.55 19.50 8.82
C ARG A 264 19.80 19.77 7.99
N LYS A 265 20.57 20.76 8.42
CA LYS A 265 21.86 21.10 7.79
C LYS A 265 22.89 20.03 8.14
N GLY A 266 23.69 19.64 7.16
CA GLY A 266 24.73 18.63 7.35
C GLY A 266 25.03 17.89 6.06
N THR A 267 25.60 16.70 6.19
CA THR A 267 25.95 15.84 5.06
C THR A 267 25.41 14.44 5.28
N THR A 268 24.77 13.90 4.24
CA THR A 268 24.38 12.49 4.13
C THR A 268 25.08 11.88 2.92
N VAL A 269 25.49 10.62 3.01
CA VAL A 269 26.06 9.89 1.87
C VAL A 269 25.11 8.75 1.51
N PHE A 270 24.72 8.72 0.24
CA PHE A 270 23.99 7.63 -0.37
C PHE A 270 24.95 6.68 -1.07
N SER A 271 24.83 5.40 -0.80
CA SER A 271 25.40 4.33 -1.62
C SER A 271 24.28 3.76 -2.49
N LEU A 272 24.34 4.10 -3.78
CA LEU A 272 23.33 3.74 -4.78
C LEU A 272 23.85 2.63 -5.68
N GLU A 273 23.19 1.48 -5.69
CA GLU A 273 23.44 0.37 -6.61
C GLU A 273 22.40 0.39 -7.74
N PRO A 274 22.75 0.87 -8.94
CA PRO A 274 21.76 1.10 -10.01
C PRO A 274 21.12 -0.17 -10.60
N GLU A 275 21.68 -1.34 -10.33
CA GLU A 275 21.13 -2.64 -10.80
C GLU A 275 20.45 -3.43 -9.68
N ALA A 276 20.48 -2.92 -8.44
CA ALA A 276 20.23 -3.67 -7.20
C ALA A 276 21.15 -4.91 -7.10
N TYR A 277 22.10 -4.91 -6.15
CA TYR A 277 23.18 -5.91 -6.05
C TYR A 277 24.30 -5.79 -7.09
N GLY A 278 24.42 -4.62 -7.74
CA GLY A 278 25.54 -4.28 -8.63
C GLY A 278 26.55 -3.34 -7.97
N ASP A 279 27.48 -2.80 -8.77
CA ASP A 279 28.47 -1.83 -8.28
C ASP A 279 27.79 -0.56 -7.73
N ALA A 280 28.16 -0.21 -6.50
CA ALA A 280 27.62 0.96 -5.83
C ALA A 280 28.33 2.25 -6.27
N VAL A 281 27.56 3.33 -6.37
CA VAL A 281 28.05 4.69 -6.56
C VAL A 281 27.72 5.51 -5.32
N GLU A 282 28.75 6.10 -4.73
CA GLU A 282 28.58 7.03 -3.62
C GLU A 282 28.16 8.43 -4.11
N ILE A 283 27.10 8.96 -3.51
CA ILE A 283 26.52 10.26 -3.77
C ILE A 283 26.45 11.02 -2.44
N LYS A 284 27.25 12.08 -2.32
CA LYS A 284 27.28 12.98 -1.18
C LYS A 284 26.24 14.07 -1.33
N ILE A 285 25.32 14.19 -0.38
CA ILE A 285 24.30 15.24 -0.31
C ILE A 285 24.66 16.19 0.83
N ILE A 286 24.89 17.46 0.49
CA ILE A 286 25.26 18.52 1.43
C ILE A 286 24.07 19.46 1.56
N VAL A 287 23.43 19.46 2.73
CA VAL A 287 22.30 20.33 3.08
C VAL A 287 22.81 21.58 3.78
N ARG A 288 22.50 22.76 3.22
CA ARG A 288 22.95 24.08 3.72
C ARG A 288 21.81 24.93 4.25
#